data_AF-A0A7Y0SC30-F1
#
_entry.id   AF-A0A7Y0SC30-F1
#
_cell.length_a   1.000
_cell.length_b   1.000
_cell.length_c   1.000
_cell.angle_alpha   90.00
_cell.angle_beta   90.00
_cell.angle_gamma   90.00
#
_symmetry.space_group_name_H-M   'P 1'
#
loop_
_entity.id
_entity.type
_entity.pdbx_description
1 polymer ?
#
loop_
_entity_poly.entity_id
_entity_poly.type
_entity_poly.pdbx_seq_one_letter_code
_entity_poly.pdbx_strand_id
1 'polypeptide(L)'
;PHSMTIHGDTRVDNYYWMRDDERKDPEILQHLEKENQYAETVLKHTETLQDTLFEEIKGRIAKDDNSVPVRKGNYFYSSEVTGDNEYEVHLRAKDFAG
;
A
#
# COMPACT_ATOMS: atom_id res chain seq x y z
N PRO A 1 15.08 -25.99 -8.46
CA PRO A 1 16.32 -25.44 -7.84
C PRO A 1 17.15 -24.75 -8.92
N HIS A 2 17.60 -23.52 -8.67
CA HIS A 2 18.39 -22.72 -9.59
C HIS A 2 19.77 -22.47 -8.97
N SER A 3 20.84 -22.81 -9.68
CA SER A 3 22.21 -22.57 -9.21
C SER A 3 22.78 -21.30 -9.83
N MET A 4 23.37 -20.45 -9.01
CA MET A 4 24.04 -19.22 -9.43
C MET A 4 25.49 -19.24 -8.94
N THR A 5 26.43 -19.00 -9.85
CA THR A 5 27.87 -18.91 -9.54
C THR A 5 28.36 -17.48 -9.75
N ILE A 6 28.88 -16.85 -8.69
CA ILE A 6 29.44 -15.49 -8.75
C ILE A 6 30.74 -15.49 -7.93
N HIS A 7 31.80 -14.88 -8.48
CA HIS A 7 33.14 -14.83 -7.86
C HIS A 7 33.71 -16.19 -7.44
N GLY A 8 33.33 -17.28 -8.14
CA GLY A 8 33.79 -18.64 -7.83
C GLY A 8 33.03 -19.33 -6.69
N ASP A 9 32.04 -18.68 -6.09
CA ASP A 9 31.12 -19.29 -5.12
C ASP A 9 29.81 -19.68 -5.81
N THR A 10 29.31 -20.89 -5.53
CA THR A 10 28.08 -21.43 -6.14
C THR A 10 27.00 -21.60 -5.08
N ARG A 11 25.92 -20.85 -5.24
CA ARG A 11 24.74 -20.92 -4.37
C ARG A 11 23.59 -21.60 -5.11
N VAL A 12 22.83 -22.42 -4.41
CA VAL A 12 21.62 -23.08 -4.95
C VAL A 12 20.41 -22.47 -4.26
N ASP A 13 19.57 -21.81 -5.04
CA ASP A 13 18.28 -21.28 -4.60
C ASP A 13 17.17 -22.26 -5.01
N ASN A 14 16.55 -22.89 -4.01
CA ASN A 14 15.46 -23.85 -4.24
C ASN A 14 14.15 -23.17 -4.67
N TYR A 15 14.04 -21.86 -4.43
CA TYR A 15 12.82 -21.07 -4.52
C TYR A 15 12.85 -20.03 -5.64
N TYR A 16 13.93 -19.99 -6.43
CA TYR A 16 14.07 -19.07 -7.56
C TYR A 16 12.90 -19.13 -8.56
N TRP A 17 12.22 -20.27 -8.67
CA TRP A 17 11.05 -20.46 -9.52
C TRP A 17 9.84 -19.58 -9.12
N MET A 18 9.79 -19.07 -7.88
CA MET A 18 8.73 -18.16 -7.43
C MET A 18 8.88 -16.74 -7.99
N ARG A 19 9.98 -16.46 -8.70
CA ARG A 19 10.14 -15.19 -9.39
C ARG A 19 9.52 -15.26 -10.78
N ASP A 20 8.50 -14.46 -11.00
CA ASP A 20 7.95 -14.16 -12.32
C ASP A 20 7.84 -12.65 -12.51
N ASP A 21 8.62 -12.13 -13.47
CA ASP A 21 8.67 -10.70 -13.77
C ASP A 21 7.40 -10.23 -14.52
N GLU A 22 6.67 -11.13 -15.20
CA GLU A 22 5.40 -10.82 -15.88
C GLU A 22 4.19 -10.90 -14.95
N ARG A 23 4.33 -11.56 -13.79
CA ARG A 23 3.30 -11.78 -12.76
C ARG A 23 2.04 -12.48 -13.26
N LYS A 24 2.20 -13.49 -14.11
CA LYS A 24 1.12 -14.25 -14.75
C LYS A 24 1.28 -15.76 -14.61
N ASP A 25 2.40 -16.24 -14.08
CA ASP A 25 2.62 -17.68 -13.91
C ASP A 25 1.54 -18.29 -13.00
N PRO A 26 0.73 -19.23 -13.53
CA PRO A 26 -0.39 -19.81 -12.78
C PRO A 26 0.06 -20.68 -11.61
N GLU A 27 1.24 -21.31 -11.65
CA GLU A 27 1.75 -22.12 -10.55
C GLU A 27 2.17 -21.24 -9.37
N ILE A 28 2.80 -20.09 -9.66
CA ILE A 28 3.18 -19.11 -8.64
C ILE A 28 1.94 -18.47 -8.03
N LEU A 29 0.99 -18.03 -8.86
CA LEU A 29 -0.27 -17.44 -8.36
C LEU A 29 -1.04 -18.42 -7.48
N GLN A 30 -1.14 -19.69 -7.88
CA GLN A 30 -1.80 -20.71 -7.07
C GLN A 30 -1.08 -20.94 -5.73
N HIS A 31 0.26 -20.89 -5.70
CA HIS A 31 1.00 -20.98 -4.46
C HIS A 31 0.70 -19.79 -3.53
N LEU A 32 0.69 -18.56 -4.06
CA LEU A 32 0.34 -17.36 -3.31
C LEU A 32 -1.10 -17.39 -2.77
N GLU A 33 -2.05 -17.89 -3.55
CA GLU A 33 -3.44 -18.09 -3.11
C GLU A 33 -3.53 -19.07 -1.94
N LYS A 34 -2.77 -20.18 -1.97
CA LYS A 34 -2.70 -21.13 -0.86
C LYS A 34 -2.11 -20.50 0.40
N GLU A 35 -1.07 -19.69 0.26
CA GLU A 35 -0.49 -18.95 1.39
C GLU A 35 -1.47 -17.93 1.97
N ASN A 36 -2.23 -17.21 1.14
CA ASN A 36 -3.30 -16.31 1.59
C ASN A 36 -4.38 -17.05 2.38
N GLN A 37 -4.83 -18.21 1.90
CA GLN A 37 -5.82 -19.05 2.60
C GLN A 37 -5.29 -19.57 3.94
N TYR A 38 -4.01 -19.94 3.99
CA TYR A 38 -3.36 -20.35 5.23
C TYR A 38 -3.32 -19.19 6.23
N ALA A 39 -2.90 -18.01 5.79
CA ALA A 39 -2.87 -16.80 6.62
C ALA A 39 -4.26 -16.46 7.16
N GLU A 40 -5.29 -16.45 6.32
CA GLU A 40 -6.69 -16.23 6.72
C GLU A 40 -7.12 -17.25 7.78
N THR A 41 -6.83 -18.54 7.56
CA THR A 41 -7.20 -19.61 8.49
C THR A 41 -6.52 -19.46 9.85
N VAL A 42 -5.22 -19.18 9.87
CA VAL A 42 -4.43 -19.03 11.10
C VAL A 42 -4.83 -17.76 11.87
N LEU A 43 -5.09 -16.67 11.15
CA LEU A 43 -5.42 -15.37 11.75
C LEU A 43 -6.91 -15.21 12.06
N LYS A 44 -7.78 -16.12 11.63
CA LYS A 44 -9.23 -16.07 11.83
C LYS A 44 -9.67 -15.71 13.25
N HIS A 45 -9.00 -16.28 14.26
CA HIS A 45 -9.31 -16.01 15.67
C HIS A 45 -9.07 -14.55 16.11
N THR A 46 -8.37 -13.75 15.30
CA THR A 46 -8.02 -12.36 15.59
C THR A 46 -8.91 -11.35 14.84
N GLU A 47 -9.83 -11.78 13.98
CA GLU A 47 -10.67 -10.90 13.15
C GLU A 47 -11.35 -9.80 13.97
N THR A 48 -11.97 -10.14 15.10
CA THR A 48 -12.61 -9.14 15.99
C THR A 48 -11.63 -8.09 16.53
N LEU A 49 -10.39 -8.49 16.83
CA LEU A 49 -9.36 -7.55 17.28
C LEU A 49 -8.91 -6.65 16.12
N GLN A 50 -8.76 -7.20 14.91
CA GLN A 50 -8.42 -6.43 13.72
C GLN A 50 -9.50 -5.37 13.43
N ASP A 51 -10.78 -5.74 13.51
CA ASP A 51 -11.90 -4.81 13.32
C ASP A 51 -11.90 -3.68 14.35
N THR A 52 -11.65 -4.02 15.62
CA THR A 52 -11.55 -3.03 16.70
C THR A 52 -10.43 -2.04 16.44
N LEU A 53 -9.24 -2.54 16.08
CA LEU A 53 -8.09 -1.70 15.77
C LEU A 53 -8.32 -0.85 14.52
N PHE A 54 -9.00 -1.39 13.51
CA PHE A 54 -9.35 -0.67 12.28
C PHE A 54 -10.23 0.54 12.59
N GLU A 55 -11.32 0.36 13.34
CA GLU A 55 -12.22 1.46 13.70
C GLU A 55 -11.54 2.48 14.63
N GLU A 56 -10.68 2.03 15.55
CA GLU A 56 -9.88 2.94 16.38
C GLU A 56 -8.94 3.82 15.56
N ILE A 57 -8.23 3.24 14.58
CA ILE A 57 -7.29 3.98 13.73
C ILE A 57 -8.06 4.94 12.83
N LYS A 58 -9.13 4.46 12.18
CA LYS A 58 -10.00 5.26 11.32
C LYS A 58 -10.62 6.43 12.06
N GLY A 59 -11.08 6.22 13.31
CA GLY A 59 -11.64 7.27 14.14
C GLY A 59 -10.64 8.37 14.56
N ARG A 60 -9.33 8.12 14.45
CA ARG A 60 -8.28 9.10 14.74
C ARG A 60 -7.84 9.90 13.50
N ILE A 61 -8.25 9.49 12.30
CA ILE A 61 -7.91 10.17 11.05
C ILE A 61 -8.95 11.27 10.80
N ALA A 62 -8.49 12.51 10.58
CA ALA A 62 -9.35 13.61 10.16
C ALA A 62 -9.86 13.33 8.74
N LYS A 63 -11.17 13.22 8.56
CA LYS A 63 -11.79 12.98 7.24
C LYS A 63 -11.69 14.20 6.32
N ASP A 64 -11.80 15.39 6.89
CA ASP A 64 -11.64 16.64 6.18
C ASP A 64 -10.26 17.20 6.53
N ASP A 65 -9.29 17.00 5.64
CA ASP A 65 -7.93 17.49 5.81
C ASP A 65 -7.59 18.50 4.71
N ASN A 66 -7.12 19.66 5.15
CA ASN A 66 -6.77 20.78 4.30
C ASN A 66 -5.32 21.14 4.56
N SER A 67 -4.48 21.04 3.54
CA SER A 67 -3.11 21.52 3.67
C SER A 67 -3.05 23.03 3.72
N VAL A 68 -2.10 23.56 4.49
CA VAL A 68 -1.88 25.00 4.61
C VAL A 68 -1.48 25.57 3.25
N PRO A 69 -2.14 26.62 2.73
CA PRO A 69 -1.82 27.18 1.42
C PRO A 69 -0.37 27.64 1.30
N VAL A 70 0.36 27.13 0.31
CA VAL A 70 1.75 27.49 0.04
C VAL A 70 1.84 28.41 -1.16
N ARG A 71 2.52 29.56 -1.00
CA ARG A 71 2.72 30.52 -2.09
C ARG A 71 3.76 30.01 -3.08
N LYS A 72 3.39 29.88 -4.35
CA LYS A 72 4.29 29.59 -5.46
C LYS A 72 4.02 30.54 -6.63
N GLY A 73 4.92 31.49 -6.82
CA GLY A 73 4.75 32.58 -7.79
C GLY A 73 3.58 33.50 -7.42
N ASN A 74 2.63 33.64 -8.33
CA ASN A 74 1.46 34.53 -8.19
C ASN A 74 0.23 33.84 -7.57
N TYR A 75 0.34 32.56 -7.20
CA TYR A 75 -0.77 31.78 -6.67
C TYR A 75 -0.38 31.08 -5.36
N PHE A 76 -1.38 30.83 -4.52
CA PHE A 76 -1.32 29.93 -3.39
C PHE A 76 -1.87 28.57 -3.82
N TYR A 77 -1.23 27.50 -3.38
CA TYR A 77 -1.62 26.13 -3.69
C TYR A 77 -1.96 25.40 -2.39
N SER A 78 -3.05 24.66 -2.40
CA SER A 78 -3.45 23.77 -1.30
C SER A 78 -3.99 22.46 -1.87
N SER A 79 -4.12 21.48 -1.00
CA SER A 79 -4.84 20.25 -1.25
C SER A 79 -5.90 20.05 -0.18
N GLU A 80 -7.03 19.52 -0.61
CA GLU A 80 -8.17 19.22 0.23
C GLU A 80 -8.59 17.77 0.00
N VAL A 81 -8.77 17.03 1.08
CA VAL A 81 -9.51 15.77 1.09
C VAL A 81 -10.80 16.06 1.83
N THR A 82 -11.94 15.87 1.16
CA THR A 82 -13.27 16.09 1.77
C THR A 82 -14.06 14.78 1.81
N GLY A 83 -14.73 14.52 2.92
CA GLY A 83 -15.71 13.44 3.05
C GLY A 83 -15.12 12.04 2.88
N ASP A 84 -15.60 11.31 1.86
CA ASP A 84 -15.19 9.94 1.54
C ASP A 84 -14.37 9.87 0.23
N ASN A 85 -13.81 11.00 -0.22
CA ASN A 85 -12.94 11.01 -1.40
C ASN A 85 -11.64 10.25 -1.10
N GLU A 86 -11.32 9.25 -1.92
CA GLU A 86 -10.08 8.48 -1.78
C GLU A 86 -8.82 9.25 -2.24
N TYR A 87 -9.02 10.34 -2.98
CA TYR A 87 -7.95 11.16 -3.54
C TYR A 87 -8.14 12.63 -3.18
N GLU A 88 -7.02 13.32 -2.94
CA GLU A 88 -7.00 14.76 -2.68
C GLU A 88 -7.31 15.57 -3.95
N VAL A 89 -7.96 16.72 -3.76
CA VAL A 89 -8.17 17.72 -4.80
C VAL A 89 -7.13 18.82 -4.64
N HIS A 90 -6.41 19.13 -5.72
CA HIS A 90 -5.46 20.23 -5.74
C HIS A 90 -6.13 21.54 -6.16
N LEU A 91 -6.02 22.55 -5.30
CA LEU A 91 -6.62 23.87 -5.47
C LEU A 91 -5.53 24.94 -5.66
N ARG A 92 -5.92 26.04 -6.32
CA ARG A 92 -5.08 27.25 -6.35
C ARG A 92 -5.91 28.53 -6.24
N ALA A 93 -5.35 29.50 -5.53
CA ALA A 93 -5.98 30.76 -5.14
C ALA A 93 -5.07 31.96 -5.43
N LYS A 94 -5.62 33.17 -5.55
CA LYS A 94 -4.82 34.40 -5.73
C LYS A 94 -4.33 34.97 -4.40
N ASP A 95 -5.01 34.67 -3.31
CA ASP A 95 -4.63 35.05 -1.96
C ASP A 95 -4.57 33.81 -1.05
N PHE A 96 -4.20 34.02 0.21
CA PHE A 96 -4.07 32.94 1.19
C PHE A 96 -5.43 32.42 1.69
N ALA A 97 -6.51 33.20 1.54
CA ALA A 97 -7.83 32.84 2.03
C ALA A 97 -8.60 31.96 1.03
N GLY A 98 -8.26 32.03 -0.27
CA GLY A 98 -8.94 31.29 -1.33
C GLY A 98 -9.49 32.21 -2.41
#